data_AF-A0A932IZB1-F1
#
_entry.id   AF-A0A932IZB1-F1
#
_cell.length_a   1.000
_cell.length_b   1.000
_cell.length_c   1.000
_cell.angle_alpha   90.00
_cell.angle_beta   90.00
_cell.angle_gamma   90.00
#
_symmetry.space_group_name_H-M   'P 1'
#
loop_
_entity.id
_entity.type
_entity.pdbx_description
1 polymer ?
#
loop_
_entity_poly.entity_id
_entity_poly.type
_entity_poly.pdbx_seq_one_letter_code
_entity_poly.pdbx_strand_id
1 'polypeptide(L)'
;MSAISFPDNPDPSASSSAEISAHDHHATSDSSRVAPVSPAGAIHVRLRIHELMAEKGIRSVAALHRILLSKHVAVSHSQLLRIVDNRAESWKVEFIAAFIEIFQCEISDLFKVEQVQPTQKSDLR
;
A
#
# COMPACT_ATOMS: atom_id res chain seq x y z
N MET A 1 -49.01 2.87 -24.02
CA MET A 1 -49.03 3.84 -22.90
C MET A 1 -48.34 3.20 -21.73
N SER A 2 -47.26 3.83 -21.23
CA SER A 2 -46.90 3.93 -19.81
C SER A 2 -45.52 4.56 -19.72
N ALA A 3 -45.54 5.87 -19.45
CA ALA A 3 -44.37 6.69 -19.16
C ALA A 3 -43.88 6.36 -17.75
N ILE A 4 -42.56 6.26 -17.60
CA ILE A 4 -41.90 6.03 -16.31
C ILE A 4 -41.60 7.42 -15.72
N SER A 5 -42.32 7.79 -14.68
CA SER A 5 -42.10 9.02 -13.91
C SER A 5 -40.83 8.92 -13.08
N PHE A 6 -39.95 9.91 -13.21
CA PHE A 6 -38.87 10.19 -12.26
C PHE A 6 -39.34 11.22 -11.23
N PRO A 7 -39.08 11.05 -9.92
CA PRO A 7 -39.35 12.08 -8.94
C PRO A 7 -38.30 13.19 -8.99
N ASP A 8 -38.85 14.41 -8.93
CA ASP A 8 -38.24 15.72 -8.78
C ASP A 8 -37.40 15.78 -7.49
N ASN A 9 -36.12 16.14 -7.60
CA ASN A 9 -35.20 16.25 -6.48
C ASN A 9 -35.11 17.74 -6.08
N PRO A 10 -35.50 18.14 -4.86
CA PRO A 10 -35.57 19.56 -4.49
C PRO A 10 -34.20 20.18 -4.19
N ASP A 11 -34.04 21.42 -4.64
CA ASP A 11 -32.95 22.35 -4.35
C ASP A 11 -32.65 22.50 -2.84
N PRO A 12 -31.38 22.50 -2.41
CA PRO A 12 -30.99 23.02 -1.11
C PRO A 12 -30.52 24.49 -1.23
N SER A 13 -31.46 25.43 -1.18
CA SER A 13 -31.15 26.87 -1.03
C SER A 13 -32.01 27.51 0.06
N ALA A 14 -31.55 27.45 1.31
CA ALA A 14 -31.90 28.27 2.47
C ALA A 14 -31.24 27.63 3.71
N SER A 15 -30.72 28.29 4.74
CA SER A 15 -30.58 29.70 5.10
C SER A 15 -29.75 29.74 6.39
N SER A 16 -29.27 30.95 6.70
CA SER A 16 -29.11 31.50 8.05
C SER A 16 -27.86 31.16 8.87
N SER A 17 -26.99 32.17 8.86
CA SER A 17 -26.27 32.71 10.01
C SER A 17 -26.97 32.52 11.36
N ALA A 18 -26.18 32.17 12.38
CA ALA A 18 -26.40 32.56 13.76
C ALA A 18 -25.05 32.66 14.50
N GLU A 19 -24.88 33.80 15.16
CA GLU A 19 -23.78 34.19 16.05
C GLU A 19 -23.64 33.25 17.26
N ILE A 20 -22.42 33.06 17.76
CA ILE A 20 -22.21 32.80 19.18
C ILE A 20 -20.95 33.52 19.67
N SER A 21 -21.18 34.36 20.67
CA SER A 21 -20.24 35.26 21.35
C SER A 21 -19.22 34.52 22.21
N ALA A 22 -18.08 35.18 22.42
CA ALA A 22 -16.95 34.77 23.23
C ALA A 22 -17.34 34.39 24.67
N HIS A 23 -16.65 33.40 25.25
CA HIS A 23 -16.31 33.37 26.67
C HIS A 23 -14.94 32.69 26.87
N ASP A 24 -14.11 33.45 27.57
CA ASP A 24 -12.77 33.16 28.06
C ASP A 24 -12.79 32.04 29.10
N HIS A 25 -11.94 31.00 28.94
CA HIS A 25 -11.55 30.12 30.04
C HIS A 25 -10.11 29.65 29.87
N HIS A 26 -9.24 30.31 30.63
CA HIS A 26 -7.91 29.89 31.02
C HIS A 26 -7.93 28.42 31.51
N ALA A 27 -7.22 27.52 30.82
CA ALA A 27 -6.92 26.19 31.30
C ALA A 27 -5.42 25.94 31.18
N THR A 28 -4.84 25.70 32.35
CA THR A 28 -3.45 25.52 32.68
C THR A 28 -2.76 24.38 31.93
N SER A 29 -1.48 24.60 31.65
CA SER A 29 -0.46 23.59 31.41
C SER A 29 -0.67 22.32 32.22
N ASP A 30 -0.78 21.19 31.55
CA ASP A 30 0.08 20.01 31.75
C ASP A 30 -0.36 18.94 30.75
N SER A 31 0.21 18.98 29.55
CA SER A 31 0.18 17.81 28.68
C SER A 31 1.61 17.48 28.37
N SER A 32 2.18 16.67 29.27
CA SER A 32 3.31 15.79 29.01
C SER A 32 3.30 15.39 27.55
N ARG A 33 4.15 16.09 26.79
CA ARG A 33 4.45 15.78 25.40
C ARG A 33 5.14 14.43 25.44
N VAL A 34 4.36 13.36 25.37
CA VAL A 34 4.87 12.03 25.06
C VAL A 34 5.66 12.23 23.78
N ALA A 35 7.00 12.25 23.91
CA ALA A 35 7.85 12.29 22.75
C ALA A 35 7.37 11.14 21.85
N PRO A 36 7.13 11.38 20.55
CA PRO A 36 6.82 10.29 19.67
C PRO A 36 7.98 9.32 19.82
N VAL A 37 7.71 8.14 20.38
CA VAL A 37 8.63 7.01 20.33
C VAL A 37 8.87 6.78 18.85
N SER A 38 9.95 7.37 18.32
CA SER A 38 10.33 7.14 16.94
C SER A 38 10.60 5.65 16.88
N PRO A 39 9.78 4.85 16.17
CA PRO A 39 10.01 3.43 16.13
C PRO A 39 11.42 3.24 15.60
N ALA A 40 12.27 2.68 16.46
CA ALA A 40 13.63 2.36 16.14
C ALA A 40 13.64 1.53 14.86
N GLY A 41 14.21 2.09 13.79
CA GLY A 41 14.31 1.47 12.47
C GLY A 41 12.98 1.43 11.72
N ALA A 42 12.92 2.07 10.56
CA ALA A 42 11.81 1.79 9.64
C ALA A 42 12.00 0.36 9.11
N ILE A 43 11.08 -0.54 9.45
CA ILE A 43 11.05 -1.89 8.88
C ILE A 43 10.58 -1.76 7.43
N HIS A 44 11.44 -2.10 6.48
CA HIS A 44 11.11 -2.15 5.07
C HIS A 44 10.98 -3.61 4.63
N VAL A 45 9.86 -3.96 3.98
CA VAL A 45 9.65 -5.31 3.45
C VAL A 45 9.64 -5.21 1.93
N ARG A 46 10.49 -6.01 1.27
CA ARG A 46 10.51 -6.14 -0.19
C ARG A 46 10.34 -7.59 -0.63
N LEU A 47 9.82 -7.78 -1.82
CA LEU A 47 9.72 -9.05 -2.52
C LEU A 47 11.08 -9.46 -3.10
N ARG A 48 11.41 -10.73 -2.95
CA ARG A 48 12.63 -11.40 -3.45
C ARG A 48 12.46 -11.98 -4.87
N ILE A 49 11.45 -11.52 -5.62
CA ILE A 49 11.05 -12.17 -6.89
C ILE A 49 12.18 -12.23 -7.92
N HIS A 50 12.99 -11.16 -8.09
CA HIS A 50 14.13 -11.17 -9.01
C HIS A 50 15.16 -12.26 -8.68
N GLU A 51 15.45 -12.47 -7.40
CA GLU A 51 16.40 -13.47 -6.94
C GLU A 51 15.83 -14.88 -7.16
N LEU A 52 14.55 -15.09 -6.86
CA LEU A 52 13.84 -16.36 -7.11
C LEU A 52 13.72 -16.69 -8.61
N MET A 53 13.51 -15.68 -9.46
CA MET A 53 13.53 -15.84 -10.91
C MET A 53 14.90 -16.31 -11.41
N ALA A 54 15.99 -15.75 -10.89
CA ALA A 54 17.34 -16.18 -11.24
C ALA A 54 17.62 -17.62 -10.78
N GLU A 55 17.24 -17.98 -9.55
CA GLU A 55 17.38 -19.33 -9.00
C GLU A 55 16.63 -20.39 -9.82
N LYS A 56 15.45 -20.05 -10.37
CA LYS A 56 14.67 -20.94 -11.23
C LYS A 56 14.99 -20.83 -12.73
N GLY A 57 15.96 -20.00 -13.12
CA GLY A 57 16.34 -19.81 -14.52
C GLY A 57 15.31 -19.04 -15.37
N ILE A 58 14.40 -18.30 -14.74
CA ILE A 58 13.41 -17.45 -15.42
C ILE A 58 14.09 -16.11 -15.77
N ARG A 59 14.52 -15.98 -17.02
CA ARG A 59 15.34 -14.82 -17.46
C ARG A 59 14.57 -13.54 -17.76
N SER A 60 13.24 -13.55 -17.71
CA SER A 60 12.45 -12.35 -18.01
C SER A 60 11.07 -12.34 -17.37
N VAL A 61 10.55 -11.13 -17.12
CA VAL A 61 9.19 -10.91 -16.60
C VAL A 61 8.13 -11.42 -17.58
N ALA A 62 8.38 -11.34 -18.89
CA ALA A 62 7.51 -11.94 -19.91
C ALA A 62 7.46 -13.47 -19.83
N ALA A 63 8.56 -14.14 -19.47
CA ALA A 63 8.55 -15.57 -19.22
C ALA A 63 7.73 -15.91 -17.97
N LEU A 64 7.93 -15.17 -16.87
CA LEU A 64 7.12 -15.31 -15.65
C LEU A 64 5.63 -15.09 -15.92
N HIS A 65 5.29 -14.09 -16.73
CA HIS A 65 3.92 -13.78 -17.13
C HIS A 65 3.24 -14.95 -17.84
N ARG A 66 3.92 -15.61 -18.78
CA ARG A 66 3.39 -16.80 -19.46
C ARG A 66 3.14 -17.96 -18.49
N ILE A 67 4.02 -18.13 -17.50
CA ILE A 67 3.85 -19.16 -16.47
C ILE A 67 2.62 -18.84 -15.61
N LEU A 68 2.45 -17.59 -15.17
CA LEU A 68 1.26 -17.16 -14.43
C LEU A 68 -0.04 -17.39 -15.21
N LEU A 69 -0.05 -17.09 -16.51
CA LEU A 69 -1.20 -17.35 -17.38
C LEU A 69 -1.53 -18.86 -17.47
N SER A 70 -0.51 -19.72 -17.53
CA SER A 70 -0.71 -21.18 -17.51
C SER A 70 -1.31 -21.71 -16.21
N LYS A 71 -1.17 -20.94 -15.11
CA LYS A 71 -1.79 -21.22 -13.80
C LYS A 71 -3.13 -20.50 -13.59
N HIS A 72 -3.74 -20.01 -14.66
CA HIS A 72 -4.99 -19.24 -14.63
C HIS A 72 -4.94 -17.94 -13.82
N VAL A 73 -3.74 -17.39 -13.60
CA VAL A 73 -3.57 -16.11 -12.92
C VAL A 73 -3.46 -15.01 -13.97
N ALA A 74 -4.59 -14.34 -14.23
CA ALA A 74 -4.66 -13.21 -15.16
C ALA A 74 -4.05 -11.95 -14.53
N VAL A 75 -2.99 -11.41 -15.16
CA VAL A 75 -2.32 -10.17 -14.75
C VAL A 75 -1.87 -9.40 -15.97
N SER A 76 -1.90 -8.07 -15.88
CA SER A 76 -1.28 -7.22 -16.91
C SER A 76 0.24 -7.27 -16.81
N HIS A 77 0.94 -7.23 -17.94
CA HIS A 77 2.40 -7.19 -17.97
C HIS A 77 2.96 -6.02 -17.14
N SER A 78 2.35 -4.84 -17.24
CA SER A 78 2.76 -3.65 -16.48
C SER A 78 2.56 -3.83 -14.97
N GLN A 79 1.49 -4.53 -14.57
CA GLN A 79 1.25 -4.83 -13.16
C GLN A 79 2.27 -5.82 -12.63
N LEU A 80 2.55 -6.88 -13.38
CA LEU A 80 3.57 -7.86 -13.00
C LEU A 80 4.95 -7.19 -12.88
N LEU A 81 5.31 -6.31 -13.82
CA LEU A 81 6.56 -5.56 -13.76
C LEU A 81 6.66 -4.73 -12.47
N ARG A 82 5.59 -4.02 -12.09
CA ARG A 82 5.55 -3.27 -10.83
C ARG A 82 5.67 -4.16 -9.60
N ILE A 83 5.07 -5.35 -9.61
CA ILE A 83 5.17 -6.31 -8.49
C ILE A 83 6.62 -6.82 -8.38
N VAL A 84 7.21 -7.24 -9.49
CA VAL A 84 8.59 -7.74 -9.56
C VAL A 84 9.60 -6.67 -9.12
N ASP A 85 9.38 -5.42 -9.50
CA ASP A 85 10.23 -4.28 -9.15
C ASP A 85 9.91 -3.63 -7.79
N ASN A 86 9.03 -4.23 -6.96
CA ASN A 86 8.63 -3.68 -5.66
C ASN A 86 8.01 -2.26 -5.73
N ARG A 87 7.40 -1.91 -6.86
CA ARG A 87 6.71 -0.62 -7.11
C ARG A 87 5.18 -0.72 -7.05
N ALA A 88 4.66 -1.90 -6.68
CA ALA A 88 3.24 -2.13 -6.50
C ALA A 88 2.86 -1.85 -5.03
N GLU A 89 1.89 -0.97 -4.81
CA GLU A 89 1.35 -0.68 -3.47
C GLU A 89 0.37 -1.76 -3.01
N SER A 90 -0.34 -2.38 -3.96
CA SER A 90 -1.30 -3.45 -3.68
C SER A 90 -1.34 -4.46 -4.84
N TRP A 91 -1.62 -5.71 -4.49
CA TRP A 91 -1.70 -6.85 -5.40
C TRP A 91 -2.57 -7.94 -4.76
N LYS A 92 -3.10 -8.84 -5.59
CA LYS A 92 -4.00 -9.91 -5.13
C LYS A 92 -3.23 -10.99 -4.36
N VAL A 93 -3.85 -11.54 -3.32
CA VAL A 93 -3.31 -12.67 -2.55
C VAL A 93 -3.08 -13.91 -3.43
N GLU A 94 -3.88 -14.09 -4.48
CA GLU A 94 -3.72 -15.17 -5.48
C GLU A 94 -2.30 -15.23 -6.07
N PHE A 95 -1.63 -14.08 -6.22
CA PHE A 95 -0.27 -14.04 -6.72
C PHE A 95 0.74 -14.62 -5.72
N ILE A 96 0.50 -14.49 -4.41
CA ILE A 96 1.36 -15.08 -3.39
C ILE A 96 1.36 -16.60 -3.55
N ALA A 97 0.16 -17.20 -3.65
CA ALA A 97 0.01 -18.64 -3.86
C ALA A 97 0.68 -19.09 -5.17
N ALA A 98 0.48 -18.33 -6.25
CA ALA A 98 1.09 -18.64 -7.54
C ALA A 98 2.62 -18.55 -7.50
N PHE A 99 3.19 -17.56 -6.83
CA PHE A 99 4.64 -17.42 -6.70
C PHE A 99 5.26 -18.52 -5.83
N ILE A 100 4.62 -18.88 -4.72
CA ILE A 100 5.03 -20.03 -3.89
C ILE A 100 5.10 -21.30 -4.74
N GLU A 101 4.10 -21.54 -5.59
CA GLU A 101 4.06 -22.73 -6.44
C GLU A 101 5.07 -22.69 -7.60
N ILE A 102 5.26 -21.52 -8.24
CA ILE A 102 6.21 -21.33 -9.35
C ILE A 102 7.65 -21.44 -8.85
N PHE A 103 7.96 -20.79 -7.74
CA PHE A 103 9.30 -20.76 -7.16
C PHE A 103 9.56 -21.92 -6.20
N GLN A 104 8.56 -22.75 -5.90
CA GLN A 104 8.67 -23.88 -4.97
C GLN A 104 9.39 -23.47 -3.67
N CYS A 105 8.97 -22.34 -3.09
CA CYS A 105 9.58 -21.73 -1.91
C CYS A 105 8.51 -21.49 -0.84
N GLU A 106 8.91 -21.26 0.40
CA GLU A 106 7.96 -20.86 1.44
C GLU A 106 7.55 -19.40 1.28
N ILE A 107 6.45 -19.01 1.95
CA ILE A 107 6.01 -17.61 1.97
C ILE A 107 7.09 -16.71 2.59
N SER A 108 7.82 -17.21 3.59
CA SER A 108 8.91 -16.51 4.26
C SER A 108 10.08 -16.19 3.32
N ASP A 109 10.32 -17.03 2.31
CA ASP A 109 11.41 -16.83 1.34
C ASP A 109 11.05 -15.79 0.27
N LEU A 110 9.75 -15.57 0.06
CA LEU A 110 9.25 -14.61 -0.93
C LEU A 110 9.49 -13.16 -0.49
N PHE A 111 9.53 -12.91 0.82
CA PHE A 111 9.69 -11.59 1.40
C PHE A 111 11.06 -11.45 2.07
N LYS A 112 11.67 -10.29 1.94
CA LYS A 112 12.89 -9.89 2.63
C LYS A 112 12.59 -8.69 3.50
N VAL A 113 12.91 -8.83 4.78
CA VAL A 113 12.77 -7.75 5.77
C VAL A 113 14.12 -7.06 5.90
N GLU A 114 14.16 -5.77 5.61
CA GLU A 114 15.33 -4.91 5.73
C GLU A 114 15.07 -3.87 6.83
N GLN A 115 16.00 -3.75 7.78
CA GLN A 115 15.95 -2.69 8.78
C GLN A 115 16.63 -1.44 8.23
N VAL A 116 15.85 -0.41 7.93
CA VAL A 116 16.39 0.89 7.54
C VAL A 116 16.78 1.61 8.83
N GLN A 117 18.09 1.65 9.12
CA GLN A 117 18.59 2.48 10.20
C GLN A 117 18.32 3.96 9.86
N PRO A 118 17.70 4.74 10.76
CA PRO A 118 17.55 6.16 10.53
C PRO A 118 18.95 6.79 10.53
N THR A 119 19.39 7.28 9.37
CA THR A 119 20.57 8.13 9.26
C THR A 119 20.40 9.31 10.22
N GLN A 120 21.12 9.29 11.34
CA GLN A 120 21.28 10.46 12.18
C GLN A 120 21.99 11.52 11.34
N LYS A 121 21.22 12.52 10.91
CA LYS A 121 21.74 13.75 10.32
C LYS A 121 22.47 14.47 11.44
N SER A 122 23.76 14.16 11.60
CA SER A 122 24.65 14.84 12.53
C SER A 122 24.74 16.31 12.13
N ASP A 123 24.21 17.17 13.01
CA ASP A 123 24.42 18.61 13.03
C ASP A 123 25.92 18.92 12.84
N LEU A 124 26.27 19.55 11.72
CA LEU A 124 27.55 20.23 11.60
C LEU A 124 27.28 21.72 11.71
N ARG A 125 27.64 22.22 12.91
CA ARG A 125 27.77 23.63 13.28
C ARG A 125 28.72 24.38 12.36
#